data_AF-A0A5J4Q3I0-F1
#
_entry.id   AF-A0A5J4Q3I0-F1
#
_cell.length_a   1.000
_cell.length_b   1.000
_cell.length_c   1.000
_cell.angle_alpha   90.00
_cell.angle_beta   90.00
_cell.angle_gamma   90.00
#
_symmetry.space_group_name_H-M   'P 1'
#
loop_
_entity.id
_entity.type
_entity.pdbx_description
1 polymer ?
#
loop_
_entity_poly.entity_id
_entity_poly.type
_entity_poly.pdbx_seq_one_letter_code
_entity_poly.pdbx_strand_id
1 'polypeptide(L)' 'MRDIPVRMISFGGSNYNISFLIRECDKKVALQSLSDMLFNGK' A
#
# COMPACT_ATOMS: atom_id res chain seq x y z
N MET A 1 5.92 -3.51 -4.39
CA MET A 1 4.45 -3.36 -4.37
C MET A 1 3.73 -3.91 -5.60
N ARG A 2 4.40 -4.12 -6.75
CA ARG A 2 3.74 -4.57 -8.00
C ARG A 2 3.07 -5.95 -7.90
N ASP A 3 3.53 -6.83 -7.01
CA ASP A 3 3.06 -8.22 -6.94
C ASP A 3 2.00 -8.48 -5.86
N ILE A 4 1.51 -7.43 -5.19
CA ILE A 4 0.55 -7.56 -4.09
C ILE A 4 -0.86 -7.30 -4.61
N PRO A 5 -1.77 -8.28 -4.58
CA PRO A 5 -3.13 -8.08 -5.08
C PRO A 5 -3.89 -7.06 -4.23
N VAL A 6 -4.32 -5.98 -4.87
CA VAL A 6 -5.16 -4.94 -4.26
C VAL A 6 -6.62 -5.20 -4.61
N ARG A 7 -7.48 -5.23 -3.60
CA ARG A 7 -8.92 -5.48 -3.78
C ARG A 7 -9.72 -4.19 -3.99
N MET A 8 -9.27 -3.10 -3.39
CA MET A 8 -9.94 -1.80 -3.45
C MET A 8 -8.93 -0.67 -3.22
N ILE A 9 -9.16 0.47 -3.85
CA ILE A 9 -8.43 1.72 -3.61
C ILE A 9 -9.47 2.82 -3.37
N SER A 10 -9.22 3.66 -2.38
CA SER A 10 -9.98 4.86 -2.06
C SER A 10 -9.04 6.04 -1.93
N PHE A 11 -9.26 7.05 -2.76
CA PHE A 11 -8.51 8.30 -2.81
C PHE A 11 -9.48 9.44 -3.18
N GLY A 12 -9.26 10.64 -2.64
CA GLY A 12 -10.12 11.82 -2.86
C GLY A 12 -10.93 12.28 -1.65
N GLY A 13 -10.95 11.52 -0.55
CA GLY A 13 -11.53 11.95 0.74
C GLY A 13 -10.63 12.89 1.54
N SER A 14 -9.33 12.94 1.20
CA SER A 14 -8.39 13.97 1.64
C SER A 14 -7.41 14.25 0.50
N ASN A 15 -6.69 15.38 0.58
CA ASN A 15 -5.73 15.78 -0.46
C ASN A 15 -4.51 14.85 -0.55
N TYR A 16 -4.25 14.03 0.48
CA TYR A 16 -2.96 13.34 0.63
C TYR A 16 -3.05 11.88 1.10
N ASN A 17 -4.22 11.38 1.51
CA ASN A 17 -4.33 10.01 2.02
C ASN A 17 -4.84 9.08 0.93
N ILE A 18 -4.16 7.94 0.81
CA ILE A 18 -4.59 6.82 -0.03
C ILE A 18 -4.87 5.64 0.91
N SER A 19 -6.07 5.08 0.82
CA SER A 19 -6.44 3.87 1.54
C SER A 19 -6.69 2.75 0.54
N PHE A 20 -6.14 1.56 0.78
CA PHE A 20 -6.35 0.41 -0.10
C PHE A 20 -6.48 -0.87 0.71
N LEU A 21 -7.27 -1.83 0.20
CA LEU A 21 -7.51 -3.12 0.84
C LEU A 21 -6.68 -4.21 0.19
N ILE A 22 -6.08 -5.04 1.03
CA ILE A 22 -5.30 -6.23 0.65
C ILE A 22 -5.76 -7.42 1.50
N ARG A 23 -5.34 -8.61 1.11
CA ARG A 23 -5.52 -9.80 1.94
C ARG A 23 -4.64 -9.70 3.19
N GLU A 24 -5.10 -10.29 4.28
CA GLU A 24 -4.37 -10.29 5.54
C GLU A 24 -2.98 -10.95 5.40
N CYS A 25 -2.87 -12.04 4.64
CA CYS A 25 -1.61 -12.74 4.39
C CYS A 25 -0.53 -11.84 3.77
N ASP A 26 -0.94 -10.82 3.03
CA ASP A 26 -0.03 -9.92 2.32
C ASP A 26 0.37 -8.70 3.16
N LYS A 27 -0.22 -8.51 4.35
CA LYS A 27 -0.06 -7.30 5.19
C LYS A 27 1.40 -6.94 5.46
N LYS A 28 2.21 -7.91 5.87
CA LYS A 28 3.61 -7.67 6.22
C LYS A 28 4.42 -7.23 5.01
N VAL A 29 4.30 -7.95 3.90
CA VAL A 29 5.04 -7.65 2.66
C VAL A 29 4.61 -6.32 2.07
N ALA A 30 3.31 -6.00 2.13
CA ALA A 30 2.76 -4.72 1.67
C ALA A 30 3.32 -3.54 2.45
N LEU A 31 3.29 -3.61 3.78
CA LEU A 31 3.81 -2.54 4.63
C LEU A 31 5.32 -2.37 4.48
N GLN A 32 6.07 -3.47 4.42
CA GLN A 32 7.52 -3.41 4.23
C GLN A 32 7.88 -2.77 2.89
N SER A 33 7.25 -3.23 1.81
CA SER A 33 7.49 -2.69 0.46
C SER A 33 7.05 -1.23 0.34
N LEU A 34 5.95 -0.83 0.98
CA LEU A 34 5.50 0.56 0.99
C LEU A 34 6.52 1.45 1.72
N SER A 35 6.98 1.00 2.89
CA SER A 35 7.98 1.72 3.67
C SER A 35 9.30 1.87 2.91
N ASP A 36 9.75 0.81 2.23
CA ASP A 36 10.98 0.86 1.44
C ASP A 36 10.89 1.87 0.28
N MET A 37 9.75 1.90 -0.41
CA MET A 37 9.52 2.86 -1.50
C MET A 37 9.40 4.30 -1.00
N LEU A 38 8.72 4.53 0.14
CA LEU A 38 8.46 5.88 0.64
C LEU A 38 9.65 6.51 1.37
N PHE A 39 10.41 5.71 2.12
CA PHE A 39 11.42 6.24 3.04
C PHE A 39 12.86 5.84 2.69
N ASN A 40 13.04 4.74 1.94
CA ASN A 40 14.38 4.19 1.67
C ASN A 40 14.82 4.37 0.20
N GLY A 41 13.97 4.95 -0.66
CA GLY A 41 14.31 5.29 -2.05
C GLY A 41 14.68 4.07 -2.92
N LYS A 42 14.15 2.89 -2.59
CA LYS A 42 14.34 1.66 -3.35
C LYS A 42 13.31 1.47 -4.45
#